data_AF-A0A0G8BTK6-F1
#
_entry.id   AF-A0A0G8BTK6-F1
#
_cell.length_a   1.000
_cell.length_b   1.000
_cell.length_c   1.000
_cell.angle_alpha   90.00
_cell.angle_beta   90.00
_cell.angle_gamma   90.00
#
_symmetry.space_group_name_H-M   'P 1'
#
loop_
_entity.id
_entity.type
_entity.pdbx_description
1 polymer ?
#
loop_
_entity_poly.entity_id
_entity_poly.type
_entity_poly.pdbx_seq_one_letter_code
_entity_poly.pdbx_strand_id
1 'polypeptide(L)'
;MILEEPINNNRMRFTVDYKLWEETKAATNVSDGPYMVGGFVNSIGAGKSPEFVSMGILPINDYGVPIESSYERKIYNLFCSQQRLVQRPLELDSKFHPQWNGLIPDGLFTDTEKPTIVEVFGMSESDKEYHLHRQYKIELFKELSNYDFWFWDAFNESPLPSLPLKIK
;
A
#
# COMPACT_ATOMS: atom_id res chain seq x y z
N MET A 1 10.43 -8.23 21.12
CA MET A 1 10.29 -8.28 19.64
C MET A 1 11.63 -8.70 19.02
N ILE A 2 11.64 -9.52 17.97
CA ILE A 2 12.85 -9.84 17.20
C ILE A 2 12.67 -9.23 15.82
N LEU A 3 13.60 -8.38 15.41
CA LEU A 3 13.64 -7.79 14.08
C LEU A 3 14.77 -8.43 13.29
N GLU A 4 14.51 -8.70 12.01
CA GLU A 4 15.49 -9.25 11.08
C GLU A 4 15.95 -8.12 10.14
N GLU A 5 17.26 -7.91 10.07
CA GLU A 5 17.86 -6.97 9.13
C GLU A 5 17.78 -7.54 7.72
N PRO A 6 17.18 -6.83 6.75
CA PRO A 6 16.90 -7.38 5.42
C PRO A 6 18.15 -7.64 4.56
N ILE A 7 19.30 -7.02 4.87
CA ILE A 7 20.53 -7.14 4.05
C ILE A 7 21.40 -8.30 4.53
N ASN A 8 21.60 -8.41 5.84
CA ASN A 8 22.55 -9.35 6.43
C ASN A 8 21.87 -10.53 7.14
N ASN A 9 20.53 -10.59 7.16
CA ASN A 9 19.73 -11.53 7.95
C ASN A 9 20.14 -11.58 9.44
N ASN A 10 20.68 -10.47 9.95
CA ASN A 10 21.02 -10.35 11.35
C ASN A 10 19.72 -10.20 12.14
N ARG A 11 19.56 -11.04 13.16
CA ARG A 11 18.44 -10.97 14.07
C ARG A 11 18.83 -10.18 15.31
N MET A 12 18.15 -9.06 15.51
CA MET A 12 18.32 -8.23 16.70
C MET A 12 17.08 -8.34 17.58
N ARG A 13 17.32 -8.52 18.88
CA ARG A 13 16.25 -8.55 19.88
C ARG A 13 16.08 -7.15 20.48
N PHE A 14 14.84 -6.68 20.48
CA PHE A 14 14.40 -5.45 21.11
C PHE A 14 13.36 -5.72 22.18
N THR A 15 13.37 -4.89 23.22
CA THR A 15 12.28 -4.80 24.20
C THR A 15 11.30 -3.74 23.74
N VAL A 16 10.01 -3.97 23.98
CA VAL A 16 8.94 -3.01 23.70
C VAL A 16 7.96 -3.07 24.86
N ASP A 17 7.55 -1.91 25.36
CA ASP A 17 6.47 -1.82 26.33
C ASP A 17 5.16 -2.36 25.73
N TYR A 18 4.39 -3.09 26.53
CA TYR A 18 3.17 -3.74 26.03
C TYR A 18 2.13 -2.73 25.55
N LYS A 19 1.96 -1.61 26.26
CA LYS A 19 1.00 -0.58 25.87
C LYS A 19 1.43 0.08 24.57
N LEU A 20 2.71 0.42 24.43
CA LEU A 20 3.25 0.95 23.17
C LEU A 20 2.98 0.00 22.00
N TRP A 21 3.22 -1.31 22.19
CA TRP A 21 2.95 -2.32 21.16
C TRP A 21 1.49 -2.40 20.73
N GLU A 22 0.56 -2.40 21.70
CA GLU A 22 -0.88 -2.45 21.40
C GLU A 22 -1.37 -1.17 20.72
N GLU A 23 -0.90 0.00 21.16
CA GLU A 23 -1.23 1.29 20.54
C GLU A 23 -0.70 1.37 19.10
N THR A 24 0.54 0.95 18.84
CA THR A 24 1.10 0.97 17.48
C THR A 24 0.37 -0.01 16.56
N LYS A 25 -0.02 -1.19 17.04
CA LYS A 25 -0.84 -2.13 16.24
C LYS A 25 -2.26 -1.61 15.99
N ALA A 26 -2.89 -0.97 16.97
CA ALA A 26 -4.23 -0.42 16.79
C ALA A 26 -4.27 0.72 15.77
N ALA A 27 -3.13 1.37 15.51
CA ALA A 27 -3.00 2.43 14.52
C ALA A 27 -2.89 1.93 13.07
N THR A 28 -2.79 0.61 12.83
CA THR A 28 -2.75 0.02 11.48
C THR A 28 -4.04 -0.73 11.17
N ASN A 29 -4.59 -0.48 9.99
CA ASN A 29 -5.79 -1.16 9.48
C ASN A 29 -5.48 -2.53 8.83
N VAL A 30 -4.21 -2.90 8.74
CA VAL A 30 -3.77 -4.18 8.16
C VAL A 30 -3.22 -5.09 9.23
N SER A 31 -3.93 -6.20 9.47
CA SER A 31 -3.71 -7.12 10.59
C SER A 31 -2.83 -8.33 10.26
N ASP A 32 -2.44 -8.52 8.99
CA ASP A 32 -1.62 -9.64 8.54
C ASP A 32 -0.45 -9.24 7.62
N GLY A 33 0.47 -10.21 7.41
CA GLY A 33 1.60 -10.15 6.48
C GLY A 33 2.85 -9.45 7.03
N PRO A 34 3.87 -9.22 6.18
CA PRO A 34 5.07 -8.48 6.59
C PRO A 34 4.78 -7.02 6.91
N TYR A 35 5.64 -6.49 7.79
CA TYR A 35 5.65 -5.11 8.24
C TYR A 35 7.09 -4.61 8.31
N MET A 36 7.29 -3.33 8.00
CA MET A 36 8.48 -2.61 8.44
C MET A 36 8.20 -2.01 9.82
N VAL A 37 9.15 -2.17 10.74
CA VAL A 37 9.05 -1.61 12.09
C VAL A 37 10.22 -0.64 12.29
N GLY A 38 9.92 0.56 12.76
CA GLY A 38 10.90 1.61 13.02
C GLY A 38 10.55 2.43 14.27
N GLY A 39 11.52 3.20 14.78
CA GLY A 39 11.30 4.02 15.96
C GLY A 39 12.58 4.44 16.66
N PHE A 40 12.43 5.16 17.78
CA PHE A 40 13.55 5.52 18.64
C PHE A 40 13.78 4.44 19.70
N VAL A 41 15.05 4.13 19.95
CA VAL A 41 15.45 3.12 20.93
C VAL A 41 16.43 3.70 21.95
N ASN A 42 16.28 3.28 23.20
CA ASN A 42 17.25 3.51 24.26
C ASN A 42 18.16 2.29 24.43
N SER A 43 19.46 2.54 24.51
CA SER A 43 20.41 1.54 24.99
C SER A 43 20.34 1.49 26.52
N ILE A 44 20.05 0.32 27.08
CA ILE A 44 19.87 0.14 28.53
C ILE A 44 21.08 -0.52 29.21
N GLY A 45 22.24 -0.52 28.53
CA GLY A 45 23.52 -1.02 29.01
C GLY A 45 24.08 -2.18 28.19
N ALA A 46 25.37 -2.48 28.38
CA ALA A 46 26.07 -3.55 27.66
C ALA A 46 25.41 -4.92 27.88
N GLY A 47 25.21 -5.67 26.80
CA GLY A 47 24.62 -7.02 26.83
C GLY A 47 23.09 -7.07 27.00
N LYS A 48 22.41 -5.93 27.11
CA LYS A 48 20.94 -5.86 27.15
C LYS A 48 20.37 -5.50 25.78
N SER A 49 19.18 -6.03 25.50
CA SER A 49 18.41 -5.65 24.30
C SER A 49 18.00 -4.17 24.38
N PRO A 50 18.21 -3.38 23.31
CA PRO A 50 17.69 -2.01 23.24
C PRO A 50 16.17 -2.00 23.39
N GLU A 51 15.64 -0.93 23.95
CA GLU A 51 14.22 -0.77 24.23
C GLU A 51 13.62 0.33 23.35
N PHE A 52 12.49 0.05 22.70
CA PHE A 52 11.74 1.07 21.96
C PHE A 52 11.12 2.08 22.93
N VAL A 53 11.42 3.36 22.69
CA VAL A 53 10.81 4.51 23.36
C VAL A 53 9.61 5.01 22.56
N SER A 54 9.68 4.88 21.24
CA SER A 54 8.57 5.11 20.32
C SER A 54 8.66 4.13 19.17
N MET A 55 7.52 3.77 18.57
CA MET A 55 7.46 2.78 17.51
C MET A 55 6.41 3.18 16.46
N GLY A 56 6.73 2.90 15.20
CA GLY A 56 5.81 2.90 14.08
C GLY A 56 5.87 1.56 13.35
N ILE A 57 4.73 1.14 12.83
CA ILE A 57 4.58 -0.05 11.99
C ILE A 57 4.06 0.41 10.63
N LEU A 58 4.75 0.02 9.56
CA LEU A 58 4.34 0.27 8.18
C LEU A 58 4.03 -1.08 7.52
N PRO A 59 2.76 -1.39 7.22
CA PRO A 59 2.42 -2.57 6.44
C PRO A 59 3.07 -2.52 5.05
N ILE A 60 3.67 -3.63 4.63
CA ILE A 60 4.31 -3.75 3.32
C ILE A 60 3.87 -5.04 2.64
N ASN A 61 3.87 -5.13 1.32
CA ASN A 61 3.71 -6.41 0.63
C ASN A 61 4.96 -7.30 0.78
N ASP A 62 4.95 -8.49 0.18
CA ASP A 62 6.06 -9.47 0.28
C ASP A 62 7.35 -9.02 -0.44
N TYR A 63 7.26 -7.91 -1.18
CA TYR A 63 8.36 -7.32 -1.95
C TYR A 63 8.80 -5.96 -1.38
N GLY A 64 8.28 -5.55 -0.21
CA GLY A 64 8.68 -4.32 0.47
C GLY A 64 7.91 -3.05 0.05
N VAL A 65 6.86 -3.16 -0.75
CA VAL A 65 6.02 -2.02 -1.15
C VAL A 65 5.05 -1.66 -0.01
N PRO A 66 5.00 -0.39 0.47
CA PRO A 66 4.03 0.04 1.47
C PRO A 66 2.59 -0.15 1.02
N ILE A 67 1.71 -0.60 1.90
CA ILE A 67 0.28 -0.83 1.61
C ILE A 67 -0.62 -0.27 2.71
N GLU A 68 -1.84 0.07 2.33
CA GLU A 68 -2.86 0.65 3.22
C GLU A 68 -4.02 -0.31 3.49
N SER A 69 -4.15 -1.37 2.68
CA SER A 69 -5.16 -2.41 2.85
C SER A 69 -4.64 -3.82 2.51
N SER A 70 -5.30 -4.85 3.04
CA SER A 70 -5.02 -6.25 2.69
C SER A 70 -5.32 -6.55 1.21
N TYR A 71 -6.25 -5.82 0.58
CA TYR A 71 -6.52 -5.92 -0.85
C TYR A 71 -5.38 -5.34 -1.69
N GLU A 72 -4.83 -4.19 -1.29
CA GLU A 72 -3.62 -3.65 -1.91
C GLU A 72 -2.45 -4.61 -1.79
N ARG A 73 -2.23 -5.22 -0.61
CA ARG A 73 -1.19 -6.24 -0.40
C ARG A 73 -1.29 -7.35 -1.45
N LYS A 74 -2.50 -7.91 -1.65
CA LYS A 74 -2.74 -8.96 -2.65
C LYS A 74 -2.40 -8.49 -4.07
N ILE A 75 -2.83 -7.29 -4.43
CA ILE A 75 -2.61 -6.71 -5.76
C ILE A 75 -1.13 -6.40 -6.01
N TYR A 76 -0.46 -5.74 -5.09
CA TYR A 76 0.94 -5.37 -5.23
C TYR A 76 1.84 -6.61 -5.22
N ASN A 77 1.50 -7.66 -4.47
CA ASN A 77 2.17 -8.96 -4.59
C ASN A 77 2.06 -9.51 -6.02
N LEU A 78 0.87 -9.45 -6.63
CA LEU A 78 0.68 -9.88 -8.02
C LEU A 78 1.49 -9.01 -8.99
N PHE A 79 1.45 -7.69 -8.85
CA PHE A 79 2.19 -6.76 -9.69
C PHE A 79 3.69 -7.02 -9.64
N CYS A 80 4.25 -7.17 -8.44
CA CYS A 80 5.66 -7.48 -8.24
C CYS A 80 6.02 -8.86 -8.81
N SER A 81 5.18 -9.88 -8.60
CA SER A 81 5.43 -11.23 -9.13
C SER A 81 5.46 -11.27 -10.67
N GLN A 82 4.69 -10.41 -11.33
CA GLN A 82 4.67 -10.26 -12.79
C GLN A 82 5.64 -9.17 -13.30
N GLN A 83 6.47 -8.62 -12.40
CA GLN A 83 7.44 -7.56 -12.69
C GLN A 83 6.82 -6.38 -13.45
N ARG A 84 5.62 -5.96 -13.02
CA ARG A 84 4.90 -4.84 -13.64
C ARG A 84 5.58 -3.51 -13.33
N LEU A 85 5.58 -2.59 -14.28
CA LEU A 85 6.08 -1.22 -14.08
C LEU A 85 4.91 -0.33 -13.61
N VAL A 86 4.72 -0.26 -12.30
CA VAL A 86 3.68 0.54 -11.64
C VAL A 86 4.31 1.77 -11.01
N GLN A 87 3.81 2.95 -11.38
CA GLN A 87 4.05 4.18 -10.65
C GLN A 87 2.95 4.39 -9.62
N ARG A 88 3.29 4.88 -8.42
CA ARG A 88 2.33 5.32 -7.40
C ARG A 88 2.29 6.85 -7.40
N PRO A 89 1.25 7.47 -7.97
CA PRO A 89 1.16 8.92 -7.96
C PRO A 89 1.01 9.46 -6.54
N LEU A 90 1.63 10.61 -6.29
CA LEU A 90 1.56 11.33 -5.01
C LEU A 90 0.62 12.54 -5.14
N GLU A 91 0.21 13.15 -4.03
CA GLU A 91 -0.68 14.33 -4.05
C GLU A 91 -0.16 15.50 -4.88
N LEU A 92 1.16 15.67 -4.91
CA LEU A 92 1.83 16.68 -5.73
C LEU A 92 1.69 16.42 -7.24
N ASP A 93 1.38 15.19 -7.64
CA ASP A 93 1.20 14.79 -9.04
C ASP A 93 -0.13 15.23 -9.64
N SER A 94 -1.10 15.62 -8.82
CA SER A 94 -2.35 16.23 -9.28
C SER A 94 -2.11 17.47 -10.15
N LYS A 95 -1.01 18.20 -9.93
CA LYS A 95 -0.58 19.34 -10.77
C LYS A 95 -0.05 18.91 -12.13
N PHE A 96 0.57 17.72 -12.20
CA PHE A 96 1.11 17.15 -13.43
C PHE A 96 0.05 16.37 -14.23
N HIS A 97 -1.06 16.02 -13.59
CA HIS A 97 -2.21 15.36 -14.20
C HIS A 97 -3.51 16.13 -13.96
N PRO A 98 -3.66 17.36 -14.51
CA PRO A 98 -4.86 18.17 -14.30
C PRO A 98 -6.15 17.48 -14.76
N GLN A 99 -6.06 16.55 -15.72
CA GLN A 99 -7.18 15.74 -16.21
C GLN A 99 -7.75 14.77 -15.18
N TRP A 100 -7.03 14.48 -14.09
CA TRP A 100 -7.55 13.64 -13.00
C TRP A 100 -8.46 14.41 -12.04
N ASN A 101 -8.68 15.70 -12.28
CA ASN A 101 -9.52 16.57 -11.45
C ASN A 101 -9.17 16.52 -9.95
N GLY A 102 -7.88 16.47 -9.64
CA GLY A 102 -7.37 16.38 -8.27
C GLY A 102 -7.45 14.98 -7.63
N LEU A 103 -7.99 13.98 -8.34
CA LEU A 103 -7.97 12.59 -7.88
C LEU A 103 -6.58 11.97 -8.10
N ILE A 104 -6.23 11.05 -7.20
CA ILE A 104 -4.97 10.32 -7.22
C ILE A 104 -5.33 8.84 -7.30
N PRO A 105 -4.90 8.13 -8.35
CA PRO A 105 -5.14 6.71 -8.45
C PRO A 105 -4.14 5.92 -7.63
N ASP A 106 -4.52 4.69 -7.26
CA ASP A 106 -3.67 3.80 -6.46
C ASP A 106 -2.39 3.41 -7.21
N GLY A 107 -2.45 3.41 -8.55
CA GLY A 107 -1.28 3.24 -9.40
C GLY A 107 -1.49 3.62 -10.86
N LEU A 108 -0.39 3.59 -11.61
CA LEU A 108 -0.34 3.80 -13.05
C LEU A 108 0.62 2.79 -13.67
N PHE A 109 0.10 1.86 -14.46
CA PHE A 109 0.93 1.00 -15.30
C PHE A 109 1.55 1.81 -16.44
N THR A 110 2.86 1.65 -16.61
CA THR A 110 3.66 2.32 -17.67
C THR A 110 4.21 1.33 -18.70
N ASP A 111 3.98 0.04 -18.46
CA ASP A 111 4.39 -1.11 -19.29
C ASP A 111 3.29 -1.61 -20.25
N THR A 112 2.17 -0.91 -20.35
CA THR A 112 1.07 -1.17 -21.28
C THR A 112 1.21 -0.34 -22.57
N GLU A 113 0.39 -0.62 -23.59
CA GLU A 113 0.36 0.16 -24.85
C GLU A 113 0.10 1.64 -24.55
N LYS A 114 -0.94 1.84 -23.76
CA LYS A 114 -1.42 3.11 -23.28
C LYS A 114 -1.38 3.08 -21.76
N PRO A 115 -0.81 4.08 -21.08
CA PRO A 115 -0.69 4.07 -19.62
C PRO A 115 -2.04 3.72 -18.97
N THR A 116 -2.04 2.72 -18.11
CA THR A 116 -3.28 2.20 -17.54
C THR A 116 -3.41 2.64 -16.09
N ILE A 117 -4.42 3.44 -15.80
CA ILE A 117 -4.78 3.85 -14.44
C ILE A 117 -5.27 2.62 -13.68
N VAL A 118 -4.83 2.48 -12.43
CA VAL A 118 -5.13 1.37 -11.53
C VAL A 118 -5.87 1.89 -10.29
N GLU A 119 -7.00 1.28 -9.99
CA GLU A 119 -7.78 1.53 -8.77
C GLU A 119 -8.18 0.21 -8.07
N VAL A 120 -8.10 0.18 -6.75
CA VAL A 120 -8.42 -0.97 -5.89
C VAL A 120 -9.41 -0.52 -4.83
N PHE A 121 -10.70 -0.81 -5.06
CA PHE A 121 -11.75 -0.42 -4.13
C PHE A 121 -11.91 -1.47 -3.02
N GLY A 122 -11.31 -1.21 -1.85
CA GLY A 122 -11.22 -2.15 -0.74
C GLY A 122 -11.87 -1.75 0.59
N MET A 123 -12.25 -0.47 0.82
CA MET A 123 -12.80 -0.02 2.12
C MET A 123 -14.31 -0.26 2.27
N SER A 124 -14.78 -0.44 3.51
CA SER A 124 -16.16 -0.87 3.88
C SER A 124 -17.23 0.24 3.89
N GLU A 125 -18.51 -0.18 3.85
CA GLU A 125 -19.76 0.60 3.72
C GLU A 125 -20.04 1.76 4.69
N SER A 126 -19.26 1.93 5.76
CA SER A 126 -19.58 2.90 6.81
C SER A 126 -19.42 4.35 6.38
N ASP A 127 -18.87 4.60 5.20
CA ASP A 127 -18.62 5.94 4.67
C ASP A 127 -19.40 6.19 3.37
N LYS A 128 -20.52 6.92 3.47
CA LYS A 128 -21.34 7.29 2.32
C LYS A 128 -20.58 8.18 1.33
N GLU A 129 -19.60 8.94 1.80
CA GLU A 129 -18.75 9.79 0.97
C GLU A 129 -17.84 8.91 0.09
N TYR A 130 -17.30 7.82 0.65
CA TYR A 130 -16.48 6.85 -0.09
C TYR A 130 -17.21 6.22 -1.30
N HIS A 131 -18.50 5.89 -1.17
CA HIS A 131 -19.28 5.32 -2.28
C HIS A 131 -19.52 6.32 -3.42
N LEU A 132 -19.73 7.60 -3.11
CA LEU A 132 -19.86 8.66 -4.10
C LEU A 132 -18.52 8.89 -4.81
N HIS A 133 -17.41 8.86 -4.06
CA HIS A 133 -16.06 8.97 -4.63
C HIS A 133 -15.71 7.81 -5.57
N ARG A 134 -16.13 6.57 -5.28
CA ARG A 134 -15.89 5.41 -6.15
C ARG A 134 -16.53 5.57 -7.52
N GLN A 135 -17.84 5.85 -7.57
CA GLN A 135 -18.55 5.97 -8.85
C GLN A 135 -17.97 7.13 -9.67
N TYR A 136 -17.70 8.26 -9.02
CA TYR A 136 -17.08 9.41 -9.64
C TYR A 136 -15.70 9.10 -10.24
N LYS A 137 -14.82 8.40 -9.50
CA LYS A 137 -13.51 7.93 -9.99
C LYS A 137 -13.67 7.05 -11.24
N ILE A 138 -14.59 6.09 -11.20
CA ILE A 138 -14.83 5.16 -12.29
C ILE A 138 -15.30 5.90 -13.55
N GLU A 139 -16.26 6.82 -13.41
CA GLU A 139 -16.78 7.61 -14.53
C GLU A 139 -15.67 8.49 -15.13
N LEU A 140 -14.98 9.26 -14.28
CA LEU A 140 -13.90 10.14 -14.72
C LEU A 140 -12.80 9.39 -15.47
N PHE A 141 -12.25 8.32 -14.87
CA PHE A 141 -11.11 7.60 -15.47
C PHE A 141 -11.49 6.80 -16.71
N LYS A 142 -12.74 6.36 -16.86
CA LYS A 142 -13.22 5.73 -18.10
C LYS A 142 -13.29 6.72 -19.27
N GLU A 143 -13.56 7.99 -19.01
CA GLU A 143 -13.69 9.02 -20.05
C GLU A 143 -12.34 9.54 -20.55
N LEU A 144 -11.24 9.28 -19.85
CA LEU A 144 -9.92 9.76 -20.22
C LEU A 144 -9.36 9.02 -21.44
N SER A 145 -9.47 9.65 -22.62
CA SER A 145 -9.02 9.08 -23.90
C SER A 145 -7.52 8.73 -23.95
N ASN A 146 -6.70 9.33 -23.09
CA ASN A 146 -5.24 9.13 -23.04
C ASN A 146 -4.80 8.02 -22.08
N TYR A 147 -5.73 7.45 -21.29
CA TYR A 147 -5.45 6.34 -20.38
C TYR A 147 -6.38 5.17 -20.65
N ASP A 148 -5.89 3.96 -20.41
CA ASP A 148 -6.80 2.85 -20.18
C ASP A 148 -7.10 2.80 -18.68
N PHE A 149 -8.22 2.17 -18.32
CA PHE A 149 -8.63 2.08 -16.93
C PHE A 149 -8.82 0.63 -16.51
N TRP A 150 -8.05 0.21 -15.52
CA TRP A 150 -8.17 -1.08 -14.86
C TRP A 150 -8.53 -0.84 -13.39
N PHE A 151 -9.51 -1.56 -12.89
CA PHE A 151 -9.87 -1.46 -11.48
C PHE A 151 -10.32 -2.81 -10.94
N TRP A 152 -10.18 -2.99 -9.64
CA TRP A 152 -10.73 -4.13 -8.91
C TRP A 152 -11.67 -3.66 -7.81
N ASP A 153 -12.94 -4.05 -7.90
CA ASP A 153 -13.95 -3.82 -6.86
C ASP A 153 -13.94 -4.98 -5.85
N ALA A 154 -12.88 -5.03 -5.04
CA ALA A 154 -12.71 -6.06 -4.02
C ALA A 154 -13.82 -6.00 -2.95
N PHE A 155 -14.33 -4.78 -2.69
CA PHE A 155 -15.43 -4.52 -1.79
C PHE A 155 -16.70 -5.31 -2.18
N ASN A 156 -17.07 -5.32 -3.45
CA ASN A 156 -18.23 -6.07 -3.94
C ASN A 156 -17.94 -7.57 -4.15
N GLU A 157 -16.91 -8.11 -3.49
CA GLU A 157 -16.42 -9.48 -3.62
C GLU A 157 -16.18 -9.90 -5.08
N SER A 158 -15.94 -8.94 -5.97
CA SER A 158 -15.74 -9.23 -7.39
C SER A 158 -14.45 -10.03 -7.57
N PRO A 159 -14.42 -11.01 -8.49
CA PRO A 159 -13.20 -11.73 -8.77
C PRO A 159 -12.12 -10.76 -9.26
N LEU A 160 -10.87 -11.04 -8.89
CA LEU A 160 -9.74 -10.25 -9.33
C LEU A 160 -9.66 -10.25 -10.87
N PRO A 161 -9.76 -9.09 -11.56
CA PRO A 161 -9.68 -9.05 -13.01
C PRO A 161 -8.30 -9.44 -13.52
N SER A 162 -8.25 -9.98 -14.74
CA SER A 162 -6.97 -10.21 -15.41
C SER A 162 -6.24 -8.87 -15.59
N LEU A 163 -4.92 -8.90 -15.40
CA LEU A 163 -4.13 -7.70 -15.59
C LEU A 163 -4.09 -7.29 -17.07
N PRO A 164 -3.93 -5.98 -17.36
CA PRO A 164 -3.70 -5.51 -18.73
C PRO A 164 -2.45 -6.15 -19.33
N LEU A 165 -2.43 -6.29 -20.66
CA LEU A 165 -1.30 -6.85 -21.40
C LEU A 165 -0.03 -6.03 -21.16
N LYS A 166 1.03 -6.71 -20.74
CA LYS A 166 2.38 -6.14 -20.62
C LYS A 166 3.05 -6.13 -22.00
N ILE A 167 3.50 -4.96 -22.44
CA ILE A 167 4.11 -4.74 -23.77
C ILE A 167 5.58 -4.34 -23.67
N LYS A 168 6.01 -3.77 -22.53
CA LYS A 168 7.40 -3.34 -22.28
C LYS A 168 8.09 -4.23 -21.25
#